data_AF-A0A7J6C6E2-F1
#
_entry.id   AF-A0A7J6C6E2-F1
#
_cell.length_a   1.000
_cell.length_b   1.000
_cell.length_c   1.000
_cell.angle_alpha   90.00
_cell.angle_beta   90.00
_cell.angle_gamma   90.00
#
_symmetry.space_group_name_H-M   'P 1'
#
loop_
_entity.id
_entity.type
_entity.pdbx_description
1 polymer ?
#
loop_
_entity_poly.entity_id
_entity_poly.type
_entity_poly.pdbx_seq_one_letter_code
_entity_poly.pdbx_strand_id
1 'polypeptide(L)'
;MRRSQDYTKVTIVKGCSKFRFLHEQPEHRLEMEKNLLLKVAKDPVGAKLNLEEDLRDIFKNDRHCADLLNMDKRKNGNLMWLYLRYWQLQVTLQKHKRAEETLKGASSNSSRL
;
A
#
# COMPACT_ATOMS: atom_id res chain seq x y z
N MET A 1 7.55 6.66 -12.08
CA MET A 1 6.72 6.72 -10.84
C MET A 1 5.86 5.47 -10.54
N ARG A 2 5.15 4.82 -11.49
CA ARG A 2 4.29 3.63 -11.19
C ARG A 2 5.04 2.47 -10.51
N ARG A 3 6.22 2.12 -11.06
CA ARG A 3 7.06 1.03 -10.54
C ARG A 3 7.45 1.25 -9.06
N SER A 4 7.57 2.51 -8.63
CA SER A 4 7.92 2.86 -7.25
C SER A 4 6.73 2.71 -6.29
N GLN A 5 5.51 3.11 -6.64
CA GLN A 5 4.34 2.95 -5.77
C GLN A 5 3.95 1.47 -5.58
N ASP A 6 4.00 0.68 -6.65
CA ASP A 6 3.76 -0.76 -6.60
C ASP A 6 4.86 -1.47 -5.79
N TYR A 7 6.12 -1.01 -5.92
CA TYR A 7 7.24 -1.52 -5.13
C TYR A 7 7.14 -1.17 -3.64
N THR A 8 6.73 0.05 -3.28
CA THR A 8 6.51 0.44 -1.87
C THR A 8 5.43 -0.45 -1.24
N LYS A 9 4.31 -0.69 -1.92
CA LYS A 9 3.24 -1.57 -1.44
C LYS A 9 3.67 -3.03 -1.34
N VAL A 10 4.39 -3.55 -2.33
CA VAL A 10 4.97 -4.91 -2.28
C VAL A 10 5.98 -5.03 -1.15
N THR A 11 6.76 -3.99 -0.87
CA THR A 11 7.73 -3.96 0.23
C THR A 11 7.03 -3.94 1.59
N ILE A 12 5.91 -3.23 1.72
CA ILE A 12 5.06 -3.25 2.92
C ILE A 12 4.56 -4.68 3.18
N VAL A 13 3.98 -5.34 2.17
CA VAL A 13 3.47 -6.71 2.34
C VAL A 13 4.59 -7.70 2.62
N LYS A 14 5.72 -7.63 1.91
CA LYS A 14 6.89 -8.48 2.19
C LYS A 14 7.47 -8.25 3.58
N GLY A 15 7.49 -7.00 4.02
CA GLY A 15 7.84 -6.59 5.38
C GLY A 15 6.86 -7.08 6.44
N CYS A 16 5.61 -7.40 6.08
CA CYS A 16 4.65 -8.04 6.96
C CYS A 16 4.77 -9.59 6.94
N SER A 17 4.94 -10.20 5.77
CA SER A 17 4.99 -11.66 5.62
C SER A 17 6.28 -12.28 6.18
N LYS A 18 7.43 -11.58 6.07
CA LYS A 18 8.72 -12.07 6.59
C LYS A 18 8.71 -12.28 8.12
N PHE A 19 7.74 -11.68 8.82
CA PHE A 19 7.67 -11.65 10.28
C PHE A 19 6.56 -12.55 10.83
N ARG A 20 5.84 -13.28 9.97
CA ARG A 20 4.88 -14.32 10.36
C ARG A 20 5.49 -15.40 11.26
N PHE A 21 6.80 -15.59 11.21
CA PHE A 21 7.52 -16.54 12.07
C PHE A 21 7.81 -16.01 13.49
N LEU A 22 7.55 -14.73 13.78
CA LEU A 22 7.84 -14.09 15.08
C LEU A 22 6.58 -13.92 15.95
N HIS A 23 5.47 -14.53 15.53
CA HIS A 23 4.09 -14.15 15.85
C HIS A 23 3.56 -14.64 17.21
N GLU A 24 4.42 -15.04 18.13
CA GLU A 24 3.99 -15.46 19.47
C GLU A 24 4.21 -14.39 20.55
N GLN A 25 5.00 -13.34 20.26
CA GLN A 25 5.36 -12.33 21.26
C GLN A 25 4.79 -10.93 20.94
N PRO A 26 3.93 -10.33 21.80
CA PRO A 26 3.32 -9.02 21.60
C PRO A 26 4.32 -7.88 21.35
N GLU A 27 5.49 -7.93 22.00
CA GLU A 27 6.57 -6.96 21.86
C GLU A 27 7.16 -6.93 20.45
N HIS A 28 7.30 -8.10 19.81
CA HIS A 28 7.80 -8.20 18.43
C HIS A 28 6.80 -7.60 17.44
N ARG A 29 5.50 -7.72 17.71
CA ARG A 29 4.45 -7.10 16.90
C ARG A 29 4.53 -5.58 16.98
N LEU A 30 4.61 -5.02 18.19
CA LEU A 30 4.67 -3.55 18.37
C LEU A 30 5.91 -2.95 17.70
N GLU A 31 7.06 -3.62 17.81
CA GLU A 31 8.29 -3.17 17.17
C GLU A 31 8.18 -3.23 15.63
N MET A 32 7.52 -4.26 15.09
CA MET A 32 7.25 -4.37 13.65
C MET A 32 6.35 -3.23 13.17
N GLU A 33 5.24 -2.99 13.85
CA GLU A 33 4.28 -1.94 13.49
C GLU A 33 4.96 -0.57 13.48
N LYS A 34 5.77 -0.26 14.49
CA LYS A 34 6.58 0.97 14.56
C LYS A 34 7.55 1.08 13.38
N ASN A 35 8.31 0.03 13.09
CA ASN A 35 9.28 0.04 12.00
C ASN A 35 8.62 0.22 10.62
N LEU A 36 7.42 -0.33 10.43
CA LEU A 36 6.68 -0.18 9.18
C LEU A 36 6.14 1.25 9.03
N LEU A 37 5.58 1.82 10.09
CA LEU A 37 5.14 3.23 10.10
C LEU A 37 6.31 4.17 9.81
N LEU A 38 7.47 3.96 10.44
CA LEU A 38 8.68 4.76 10.19
C LEU A 38 9.16 4.65 8.73
N LYS A 39 9.13 3.46 8.13
CA LYS A 39 9.48 3.28 6.71
C LYS A 39 8.54 4.05 5.80
N VAL A 40 7.24 3.96 6.05
CA VAL A 40 6.23 4.63 5.22
C VAL A 40 6.26 6.15 5.39
N ALA A 41 6.48 6.65 6.60
CA ALA A 41 6.61 8.08 6.86
C ALA A 41 7.85 8.70 6.16
N LYS A 42 8.93 7.92 6.04
CA LYS A 42 10.15 8.32 5.31
C LYS A 42 10.03 8.15 3.79
N ASP A 43 9.04 7.39 3.31
CA ASP A 43 8.82 7.17 1.89
C ASP A 43 7.96 8.32 1.32
N PRO A 44 8.48 9.13 0.39
CA PRO A 44 7.75 10.28 -0.16
C PRO A 44 6.49 9.88 -0.95
N VAL A 45 6.45 8.66 -1.48
CA VAL A 45 5.25 8.10 -2.11
C VAL A 45 4.26 7.64 -1.03
N GLY A 46 4.75 7.04 0.05
CA GLY A 46 3.95 6.64 1.20
C GLY A 46 3.22 7.81 1.84
N ALA A 47 3.94 8.91 2.08
CA ALA A 47 3.38 10.16 2.58
C ALA A 47 2.32 10.74 1.63
N LYS A 48 2.59 10.78 0.31
CA LYS A 48 1.64 11.28 -0.69
C LYS A 48 0.34 10.47 -0.77
N LEU A 49 0.38 9.21 -0.37
CA LEU A 49 -0.74 8.28 -0.45
C LEU A 49 -1.40 8.02 0.91
N ASN A 50 -1.03 8.75 1.96
CA ASN A 50 -1.52 8.55 3.34
C ASN A 50 -1.41 7.09 3.83
N LEU A 51 -0.39 6.36 3.38
CA LEU A 51 -0.23 4.94 3.73
C LEU A 51 -0.01 4.73 5.23
N GLU A 52 0.48 5.73 5.96
CA GLU A 52 0.65 5.64 7.41
C GLU A 52 -0.70 5.50 8.14
N GLU A 53 -1.70 6.28 7.73
CA GLU A 53 -3.05 6.24 8.32
C GLU A 53 -3.72 4.90 8.03
N ASP A 54 -3.60 4.44 6.79
CA ASP A 54 -4.09 3.12 6.36
C ASP A 54 -3.45 1.98 7.15
N LEU A 55 -2.13 2.06 7.42
CA LEU A 55 -1.44 1.07 8.25
C LEU A 55 -1.89 1.09 9.71
N ARG A 56 -2.15 2.28 10.27
CA ARG A 56 -2.68 2.40 11.63
C ARG A 56 -4.06 1.75 11.75
N ASP A 57 -4.92 1.91 10.75
CA ASP A 57 -6.22 1.26 10.73
C ASP A 57 -6.10 -0.26 10.60
N ILE A 58 -5.20 -0.76 9.74
CA ILE A 58 -4.90 -2.19 9.66
C ILE A 58 -4.43 -2.72 11.01
N PHE A 59 -3.44 -2.10 11.66
CA PHE A 59 -2.90 -2.60 12.92
C PHE A 59 -3.91 -2.57 14.08
N LYS A 60 -4.82 -1.60 14.06
CA LYS A 60 -5.89 -1.52 15.05
C LYS A 60 -6.87 -2.69 14.95
N ASN A 61 -7.16 -3.15 13.73
CA ASN A 61 -8.27 -4.07 13.48
C ASN A 61 -7.81 -5.50 13.11
N ASP A 62 -6.66 -5.65 12.47
CA ASP A 62 -6.09 -6.94 12.11
C ASP A 62 -5.08 -7.41 13.17
N ARG A 63 -5.32 -8.58 13.74
CA ARG A 63 -4.38 -9.24 14.68
C ARG A 63 -3.29 -10.03 13.96
N HIS A 64 -3.41 -10.23 12.65
CA HIS A 64 -2.49 -11.03 11.84
C HIS A 64 -2.18 -10.32 10.52
N CYS A 65 -0.89 -10.24 10.19
CA CYS A 65 -0.44 -9.70 8.91
C CYS A 65 -0.70 -10.67 7.75
N ALA A 66 -0.92 -10.16 6.54
CA ALA A 66 -1.06 -11.00 5.35
C ALA A 66 0.26 -11.75 5.04
N ASP A 67 0.16 -13.07 4.89
CA ASP A 67 1.18 -13.84 4.18
C ASP A 67 0.93 -13.71 2.68
N LEU A 68 1.99 -13.48 1.92
CA LEU A 68 1.94 -13.66 0.47
C LEU A 68 1.81 -15.13 0.07
N LEU A 69 2.30 -16.05 0.91
CA LEU A 69 2.28 -17.50 0.63
C LEU A 69 0.99 -18.18 1.12
N ASN A 70 0.19 -17.47 1.92
CA ASN A 70 -1.06 -17.97 2.46
C ASN A 70 -2.23 -17.41 1.65
N MET A 71 -2.79 -18.30 0.83
CA MET A 71 -3.95 -18.01 0.00
C MET A 71 -5.28 -18.08 0.78
N ASP A 72 -5.28 -18.55 2.04
CA ASP A 72 -6.48 -18.57 2.88
C ASP A 72 -6.71 -17.18 3.48
N LYS A 73 -7.72 -16.48 2.94
CA LYS A 73 -8.13 -15.15 3.40
C LYS A 73 -8.49 -15.11 4.88
N ARG A 74 -8.95 -16.23 5.47
CA ARG A 74 -9.34 -16.33 6.88
C ARG A 74 -8.15 -16.31 7.84
N LYS A 75 -6.95 -16.61 7.33
CA LYS A 75 -5.68 -16.66 8.08
C LYS A 75 -4.80 -15.43 7.85
N ASN A 76 -5.32 -14.44 7.12
CA ASN A 76 -4.71 -13.15 6.90
C ASN A 76 -5.63 -12.08 7.49
N GLY A 77 -5.08 -10.92 7.84
CA GLY A 77 -5.88 -9.76 8.21
C GLY A 77 -6.88 -9.40 7.10
N ASN A 78 -8.16 -9.28 7.45
CA ASN A 78 -9.24 -9.01 6.50
C ASN A 78 -9.12 -7.60 5.91
N LEU A 79 -8.68 -6.64 6.74
CA LEU A 79 -8.52 -5.25 6.31
C LEU A 79 -7.27 -5.06 5.46
N MET A 80 -6.17 -5.76 5.75
CA MET A 80 -4.96 -5.73 4.91
C MET A 80 -5.28 -6.01 3.43
N TRP A 81 -6.11 -7.02 3.15
CA TRP A 81 -6.51 -7.33 1.77
C TRP A 81 -7.42 -6.28 1.15
N LEU A 82 -8.33 -5.70 1.93
CA LEU A 82 -9.18 -4.60 1.48
C LEU A 82 -8.32 -3.39 1.09
N TYR A 83 -7.35 -3.04 1.93
CA TYR A 83 -6.41 -1.95 1.68
C TYR A 83 -5.52 -2.21 0.46
N LEU A 84 -5.00 -3.43 0.28
CA LEU A 84 -4.24 -3.76 -0.94
C LEU A 84 -5.08 -3.57 -2.22
N ARG A 85 -6.35 -3.97 -2.19
CA ARG A 85 -7.27 -3.76 -3.32
C ARG A 85 -7.59 -2.28 -3.53
N TYR A 86 -7.91 -1.57 -2.47
CA TYR A 86 -8.16 -0.12 -2.49
C TYR A 86 -6.96 0.64 -3.08
N TRP A 87 -5.76 0.29 -2.64
CA TRP A 87 -4.51 0.85 -3.11
C TRP A 87 -4.22 0.56 -4.59
N GLN A 88 -4.53 -0.65 -5.07
CA GLN A 88 -4.43 -0.97 -6.50
C GLN A 88 -5.40 -0.09 -7.31
N LEU A 89 -6.62 0.10 -6.81
CA LEU A 89 -7.63 0.93 -7.45
C LEU A 89 -7.19 2.40 -7.52
N GLN A 90 -6.66 2.95 -6.43
CA GLN A 90 -6.12 4.32 -6.37
C GLN A 90 -4.99 4.54 -7.41
N VAL A 91 -4.08 3.57 -7.54
CA VAL A 91 -3.01 3.60 -8.54
C VAL A 91 -3.57 3.57 -9.95
N THR A 92 -4.56 2.72 -10.21
CA THR A 92 -5.25 2.65 -11.51
C THR A 92 -5.94 3.97 -11.84
N LEU A 93 -6.71 4.53 -10.90
CA LEU A 93 -7.38 5.81 -11.05
C LEU A 93 -6.40 6.96 -11.36
N GLN A 94 -5.25 7.02 -10.68
CA GLN A 94 -4.21 8.00 -11.02
C GLN A 94 -3.64 7.82 -12.42
N LYS A 95 -3.50 6.58 -12.92
CA LYS A 95 -3.05 6.33 -14.30
C LYS A 95 -4.06 6.86 -15.31
N HIS A 96 -5.36 6.63 -15.06
CA HIS A 96 -6.42 7.13 -15.93
C HIS A 96 -6.48 8.66 -15.94
N LYS A 97 -6.41 9.31 -14.77
CA LYS A 97 -6.37 10.79 -14.68
C LYS A 97 -5.23 11.40 -15.50
N ARG A 98 -4.02 10.85 -15.40
CA ARG A 98 -2.86 11.32 -16.19
C ARG A 98 -3.04 11.12 -17.70
N ALA A 99 -3.62 9.99 -18.09
CA ALA A 99 -3.93 9.74 -19.50
C ALA A 99 -4.97 10.73 -20.02
N GLU A 100 -6.01 11.01 -19.25
CA GLU A 100 -7.03 12.00 -19.56
C GLU A 100 -6.45 13.42 -19.68
N GLU A 101 -5.59 13.83 -18.75
CA GLU A 101 -4.89 15.13 -18.79
C GLU A 101 -4.04 15.26 -20.06
N THR A 102 -3.34 14.20 -20.45
CA THR A 102 -2.50 14.17 -21.66
C THR A 102 -3.36 14.28 -22.93
N LEU A 103 -4.50 13.58 -22.98
CA LEU A 103 -5.45 13.66 -24.09
C LEU A 103 -6.09 15.05 -24.19
N LYS A 104 -6.48 15.65 -23.06
CA LYS A 104 -7.01 17.01 -23.00
C LYS A 104 -5.98 18.05 -23.46
N GLY A 105 -4.73 17.93 -23.01
CA GLY A 105 -3.64 18.81 -23.45
C GLY A 105 -3.24 18.64 -24.93
N ALA A 106 -3.40 17.44 -25.48
CA ALA A 106 -3.21 17.19 -26.92
C ALA A 106 -4.32 17.84 -27.77
N SER A 107 -5.57 17.81 -27.30
CA SER A 107 -6.70 18.43 -27.99
C SER A 107 -6.60 19.97 -28.04
N SER A 108 -6.13 20.62 -26.98
CA SER A 108 -5.99 22.09 -26.96
C SER A 108 -4.90 22.63 -27.89
N ASN A 109 -3.90 21.81 -28.22
CA ASN A 109 -2.82 22.18 -29.14
C ASN A 109 -3.17 21.92 -30.61
N SER A 110 -4.14 21.03 -30.88
CA SER A 110 -4.60 20.74 -32.25
C SER A 110 -5.53 21.82 -32.81
N SER A 111 -6.17 22.63 -31.97
CA SER A 111 -7.03 23.74 -32.37
C SER A 111 -6.28 25.07 -32.59
N ARG A 112 -4.94 25.05 -32.59
CA ARG A 112 -4.07 26.23 -32.78
C ARG A 112 -3.18 26.16 -34.03
N LEU A 113 -3.43 25.17 -34.90
CA LEU A 113 -2.82 25.03 -36.24
C LEU A 113 -3.86 25.31 -37.31
#